data_AF-A0A0M2PHC0-F1
#
_entry.id   AF-A0A0M2PHC0-F1
#
_cell.length_a   1.000
_cell.length_b   1.000
_cell.length_c   1.000
_cell.angle_alpha   90.00
_cell.angle_beta   90.00
_cell.angle_gamma   90.00
#
_symmetry.space_group_name_H-M   'P 1'
#
loop_
_entity.id
_entity.type
_entity.pdbx_description
1 polymer ?
#
loop_
_entity_poly.entity_id
_entity_poly.type
_entity_poly.pdbx_seq_one_letter_code
_entity_poly.pdbx_strand_id
1 'polypeptide(L)'
;MMAKSKARKSREKQIREGKWDVTLKRGSWGEFKPYNRQTKTKKEALHQMETKHQKKNHSHKDYDENGSFHFFSHYKPLYLTLLLAPHSERLHLHPSA
;
A
#
# COMPACT_ATOMS: atom_id res chain seq x y z
N MET A 1 -29.19 36.79 16.58
CA MET A 1 -28.76 36.48 15.20
C MET A 1 -27.44 37.19 14.91
N MET A 2 -26.53 36.55 14.17
CA MET A 2 -25.24 37.16 13.79
C MET A 2 -25.46 38.40 12.92
N ALA A 3 -24.89 39.53 13.32
CA ALA A 3 -24.93 40.75 12.53
C ALA A 3 -24.16 40.55 11.21
N LYS A 4 -24.69 41.11 10.11
CA LYS A 4 -23.98 41.10 8.81
C LYS A 4 -22.65 41.86 8.94
N SER A 5 -21.58 41.30 8.36
CA SER A 5 -20.28 41.98 8.31
C SER A 5 -20.35 43.30 7.52
N LYS A 6 -19.46 44.24 7.86
CA LYS A 6 -19.35 45.54 7.15
C LYS A 6 -19.15 45.35 5.64
N ALA A 7 -18.32 44.38 5.25
CA ALA A 7 -18.08 44.04 3.86
C ALA A 7 -19.34 43.56 3.12
N ARG A 8 -20.18 42.73 3.77
CA ARG A 8 -21.45 42.27 3.19
C ARG A 8 -22.42 43.43 2.98
N LYS A 9 -22.55 44.32 3.97
CA LYS A 9 -23.39 45.52 3.86
C LYS A 9 -22.97 46.44 2.71
N SER A 10 -21.67 46.63 2.51
CA SER A 10 -21.13 47.42 1.39
C SER A 10 -21.51 46.82 0.03
N ARG A 11 -21.35 45.51 -0.13
CA ARG A 11 -21.73 44.82 -1.38
C ARG A 11 -23.23 44.91 -1.66
N GLU A 12 -24.06 44.69 -0.64
CA GLU A 12 -25.52 44.83 -0.76
C GLU A 12 -25.93 46.26 -1.16
N LYS A 13 -25.21 47.29 -0.67
CA LYS A 13 -25.39 48.68 -1.10
C LYS A 13 -25.05 48.87 -2.57
N GLN A 14 -23.91 48.35 -3.03
CA GLN A 14 -23.49 48.46 -4.42
C GLN A 14 -24.50 47.82 -5.38
N ILE A 15 -25.02 46.63 -5.05
CA ILE A 15 -26.04 45.94 -5.86
C ILE A 15 -27.33 46.78 -5.94
N ARG A 16 -27.75 47.39 -4.82
CA ARG A 16 -28.94 48.28 -4.82
C ARG A 16 -28.77 49.52 -5.69
N GLU A 17 -27.54 50.01 -5.80
CA GLU A 17 -27.18 51.13 -6.68
C GLU A 17 -26.98 50.70 -8.15
N GLY A 18 -27.26 49.45 -8.50
CA GLY A 18 -27.10 48.92 -9.86
C GLY A 18 -25.66 48.60 -10.25
N LYS A 19 -24.72 48.58 -9.29
CA LYS A 19 -23.33 48.19 -9.54
C LYS A 19 -23.20 46.67 -9.62
N TRP A 20 -22.12 46.23 -10.27
CA TRP A 20 -21.82 44.82 -10.52
C TRP A 20 -21.74 43.97 -9.24
N ASP A 21 -22.34 42.78 -9.27
CA ASP A 21 -22.21 41.81 -8.19
C ASP A 21 -20.88 41.05 -8.27
N VAL A 22 -19.99 41.35 -7.32
CA VAL A 22 -18.66 40.73 -7.20
C VAL A 22 -18.74 39.23 -6.89
N THR A 23 -19.86 38.72 -6.35
CA THR A 23 -20.01 37.28 -6.08
C THR A 23 -19.94 36.44 -7.35
N LEU A 24 -20.44 36.97 -8.47
CA LEU A 24 -20.39 36.33 -9.79
C LEU A 24 -18.95 36.13 -10.29
N LYS A 25 -18.06 37.08 -10.00
CA LYS A 25 -16.65 37.02 -10.40
C LYS A 25 -15.80 36.13 -9.51
N ARG A 26 -16.20 35.96 -8.24
CA ARG A 26 -15.37 35.29 -7.22
C ARG A 26 -15.12 33.81 -7.52
N GLY A 27 -15.98 33.19 -8.33
CA GLY A 27 -15.94 31.76 -8.61
C GLY A 27 -16.32 30.93 -7.38
N SER A 28 -16.56 29.64 -7.61
CA SER A 28 -16.77 28.65 -6.56
C SER A 28 -15.70 27.57 -6.68
N TRP A 29 -15.32 26.97 -5.56
CA TRP A 29 -14.47 25.77 -5.56
C TRP A 29 -15.21 24.53 -6.10
N GLY A 30 -16.51 24.64 -6.37
CA GLY A 30 -17.32 23.54 -6.90
C GLY A 30 -17.36 22.37 -5.93
N GLU A 31 -17.01 21.18 -6.41
CA GLU A 31 -16.88 19.97 -5.60
C GLU A 31 -15.53 19.87 -4.86
N PHE A 32 -14.53 20.66 -5.28
CA PHE A 32 -13.20 20.62 -4.70
C PHE A 32 -13.19 21.22 -3.30
N LYS A 33 -12.79 20.41 -2.31
CA LYS A 33 -12.60 20.84 -0.93
C LYS A 33 -11.09 21.01 -0.66
N PRO A 34 -10.53 22.24 -0.70
CA PRO A 34 -9.08 22.47 -0.59
C PRO A 34 -8.47 22.01 0.75
N TYR A 35 -9.29 21.78 1.77
CA TYR A 35 -8.87 21.38 3.11
C TYR A 35 -9.00 19.86 3.37
N ASN A 36 -9.36 19.06 2.36
CA ASN A 36 -9.66 17.63 2.57
C ASN A 36 -8.40 16.75 2.77
N ARG A 37 -7.20 17.27 2.49
CA ARG A 37 -5.93 16.53 2.66
C ARG A 37 -5.38 16.82 4.05
N GLN A 38 -5.87 16.08 5.04
CA GLN A 38 -5.28 16.06 6.37
C GLN A 38 -4.42 14.80 6.53
N THR A 39 -3.26 14.93 7.15
CA THR A 39 -2.47 13.78 7.59
C THR A 39 -3.22 13.04 8.68
N LYS A 40 -3.07 11.72 8.74
CA LYS A 40 -3.74 10.89 9.75
C LYS A 40 -3.36 11.32 11.16
N THR A 41 -4.32 11.25 12.07
CA THR A 41 -4.04 11.42 13.50
C THR A 41 -3.29 10.19 14.05
N LYS A 42 -2.61 10.34 15.20
CA LYS A 42 -1.92 9.21 15.87
C LYS A 42 -2.86 8.03 16.11
N LYS A 43 -4.11 8.30 16.49
CA LYS A 43 -5.14 7.27 16.72
C LYS A 43 -5.48 6.51 15.44
N GLU A 44 -5.69 7.22 14.34
CA GLU A 44 -5.96 6.61 13.02
C GLU A 44 -4.78 5.79 12.50
N ALA A 45 -3.54 6.24 12.75
CA ALA A 45 -2.35 5.49 12.36
C ALA A 45 -2.23 4.17 13.13
N LEU A 46 -2.41 4.20 14.47
CA LEU A 46 -2.43 3.00 15.30
C LEU A 46 -3.52 2.03 14.86
N HIS A 47 -4.75 2.53 14.69
CA HIS A 47 -5.88 1.72 14.23
C HIS A 47 -5.65 1.12 12.84
N GLN A 48 -5.01 1.86 11.93
CA GLN A 48 -4.66 1.32 10.62
C GLN A 48 -3.58 0.23 10.73
N MET A 49 -2.55 0.42 11.54
CA MET A 49 -1.52 -0.61 11.73
C MET A 49 -2.11 -1.91 12.28
N GLU A 50 -3.02 -1.79 13.24
CA GLU A 50 -3.81 -2.91 13.75
C GLU A 50 -4.66 -3.50 12.62
N THR A 51 -5.58 -2.76 12.00
CA THR A 51 -6.57 -3.37 11.11
C THR A 51 -6.08 -3.76 9.71
N LYS A 52 -5.05 -3.09 9.17
CA LYS A 52 -4.64 -3.23 7.75
C LYS A 52 -4.00 -4.58 7.42
N HIS A 53 -3.34 -5.22 8.39
CA HIS A 53 -2.56 -6.44 8.16
C HIS A 53 -3.01 -7.66 8.97
N GLN A 54 -3.96 -7.52 9.91
CA GLN A 54 -4.45 -8.63 10.76
C GLN A 54 -5.11 -9.78 9.98
N LYS A 55 -5.53 -9.57 8.73
CA LYS A 55 -6.10 -10.64 7.88
C LYS A 55 -5.07 -11.40 7.05
N LYS A 56 -3.76 -11.10 7.15
CA LYS A 56 -2.72 -11.74 6.32
C LYS A 56 -1.79 -12.70 7.08
N ASN A 57 -1.84 -12.74 8.41
CA ASN A 57 -1.07 -13.73 9.17
C ASN A 57 -1.95 -14.96 9.48
N HIS A 58 -2.20 -15.78 8.46
CA HIS A 58 -2.64 -17.17 8.64
C HIS A 58 -1.47 -18.09 9.09
N SER A 59 -0.46 -17.55 9.77
CA SER A 59 0.73 -18.29 10.18
C SER A 59 1.15 -17.93 11.61
N HIS A 60 0.22 -18.01 12.55
CA HIS A 60 0.57 -18.36 13.93
C HIS A 60 -0.67 -18.66 14.74
N LYS A 61 -1.08 -19.93 14.75
CA LYS A 61 -1.87 -20.44 15.87
C LYS A 61 -1.21 -21.60 16.60
N ASP A 62 -0.19 -22.20 16.00
CA ASP A 62 0.58 -23.26 16.65
C ASP A 62 2.04 -22.79 16.73
N TYR A 63 2.39 -22.19 17.87
CA TYR A 63 3.78 -22.12 18.30
C TYR A 63 4.16 -23.56 18.69
N ASP A 64 4.64 -24.33 17.71
CA ASP A 64 5.55 -25.44 17.99
C ASP A 64 6.93 -24.81 18.26
N GLU A 65 7.53 -25.10 19.41
CA GLU A 65 8.82 -24.53 19.85
C GLU A 65 10.01 -24.99 18.99
N ASN A 66 9.77 -25.82 17.97
CA ASN A 66 10.78 -26.40 17.08
C ASN A 66 10.67 -25.90 15.62
N GLY A 67 10.47 -24.60 15.42
CA GLY A 67 10.37 -23.97 14.09
C GLY A 67 11.66 -23.94 13.26
N SER A 68 12.14 -25.10 12.82
CA SER A 68 13.21 -25.25 11.82
C SER A 68 12.68 -24.96 10.42
N PHE A 69 13.09 -23.84 9.82
CA PHE A 69 12.82 -23.52 8.41
C PHE A 69 13.77 -24.32 7.49
N HIS A 70 13.32 -25.48 7.01
CA HIS A 70 14.04 -26.24 6.00
C HIS A 70 13.79 -25.69 4.60
N PHE A 71 14.73 -24.90 4.07
CA PHE A 71 14.82 -24.64 2.63
C PHE A 71 15.33 -25.90 1.93
N PHE A 72 14.43 -26.81 1.53
CA PHE A 72 14.78 -27.88 0.59
C PHE A 72 14.99 -27.27 -0.80
N SER A 73 16.17 -26.69 -1.00
CA SER A 73 16.66 -26.30 -2.30
C SER A 73 16.91 -27.56 -3.13
N HIS A 74 16.09 -27.77 -4.16
CA HIS A 74 16.16 -28.94 -5.04
C HIS A 74 17.33 -28.86 -6.03
N TYR A 75 18.55 -28.59 -5.55
CA TYR A 75 19.74 -28.81 -6.36
C TYR A 75 20.16 -30.27 -6.17
N LYS A 76 19.83 -31.11 -7.15
CA LYS A 76 20.45 -32.44 -7.26
C LYS A 76 21.90 -32.23 -7.68
N PRO A 77 22.90 -32.55 -6.84
CA PRO A 77 24.27 -32.42 -7.28
C PRO A 77 24.64 -33.60 -8.19
N LEU A 78 25.26 -33.31 -9.32
CA LEU A 78 25.61 -34.28 -10.37
C LEU A 78 26.57 -35.40 -9.91
N TYR A 79 27.10 -35.35 -8.68
CA TYR A 79 27.95 -36.41 -8.14
C TYR A 79 27.15 -37.60 -7.57
N LEU A 80 25.87 -37.44 -7.22
CA LEU A 80 25.09 -38.49 -6.56
C LEU A 80 24.58 -39.57 -7.52
N THR A 81 24.46 -39.26 -8.81
CA THR A 81 24.07 -40.22 -9.86
C THR A 81 25.18 -41.22 -10.19
N LEU A 82 26.45 -40.89 -9.93
CA LEU A 82 27.59 -41.77 -10.18
C LEU A 82 27.80 -42.84 -9.10
N LEU A 83 27.20 -42.67 -7.91
CA LEU A 83 27.32 -43.63 -6.79
C LEU A 83 26.21 -44.69 -6.78
N LEU A 84 25.09 -44.47 -7.48
CA LEU A 84 23.98 -45.43 -7.62
C LEU A 84 23.88 -46.07 -9.01
N ALA A 85 24.85 -45.84 -9.90
CA ALA A 85 24.88 -46.53 -11.18
C ALA A 85 25.15 -48.04 -10.95
N PRO A 86 24.27 -48.95 -11.38
CA PRO A 86 24.51 -50.39 -11.29
C PRO A 86 25.79 -50.75 -12.06
N HIS A 87 26.53 -51.73 -11.53
CA HIS A 87 27.87 -52.13 -11.97
C HIS A 87 27.98 -52.58 -13.46
N SER A 88 26.87 -52.67 -14.20
CA SER A 88 26.80 -53.25 -15.53
C SER A 88 27.08 -52.31 -16.71
N GLU A 89 27.33 -51.01 -16.50
CA GLU A 89 27.62 -50.05 -17.60
C GLU A 89 29.00 -49.35 -17.48
N ARG A 90 29.98 -50.01 -16.86
CA ARG A 90 31.37 -49.52 -16.76
C ARG A 90 32.29 -49.96 -17.90
N LEU A 91 31.77 -50.56 -18.95
CA LEU A 91 32.53 -50.94 -20.14
C LEU A 91 31.82 -50.36 -21.34
N HIS A 92 32.24 -49.18 -21.80
CA HIS A 92 32.19 -48.72 -23.20
C HIS A 92 32.54 -47.23 -23.29
N LEU A 93 33.63 -46.77 -22.66
CA LEU A 93 34.24 -45.49 -23.02
C LEU A 93 35.77 -45.60 -22.82
N HIS A 94 36.41 -46.43 -23.64
CA HIS A 94 37.81 -46.20 -23.99
C HIS A 94 37.83 -45.08 -25.04
N PRO A 95 38.55 -43.97 -24.82
CA PRO A 95 38.93 -43.09 -25.92
C PRO A 95 40.01 -43.80 -26.75
N SER A 96 39.71 -44.14 -28.00
CA SER A 96 40.79 -44.38 -28.97
C SER A 96 41.44 -43.04 -29.28
N ALA A 97 42.77 -43.02 -29.18
CA ALA A 97 43.63 -42.05 -29.84
C ALA A 97 43.44 -42.09 -31.36
#